data_AF-A0A091S611-F1
#
_entry.id   AF-A0A091S611-F1
#
_cell.length_a   1.000
_cell.length_b   1.000
_cell.length_c   1.000
_cell.angle_alpha   90.00
_cell.angle_beta   90.00
_cell.angle_gamma   90.00
#
_symmetry.space_group_name_H-M   'P 1'
#
loop_
_entity.id
_entity.type
_entity.pdbx_description
1 polymer ?
#
loop_
_entity_poly.entity_id
_entity_poly.type
_entity_poly.pdbx_seq_one_letter_code
_entity_poly.pdbx_strand_id
1 'polypeptide(L)'
;LTVNWETVWRANTKKKFRVHTNMNRNVGLLRIFPGITAAVVKAFLQPPIEGIVLEAYGSGNAPNNREDLLEELKKAAERKVVILNCTQCLRGSVKTVYATGQTLADVGVIPGGDMTPEAALAKLSYTLSKSKLSWEEKRQMLSENLRGEMTVVPTGAKISLRDSKFIQVIAKSLSISSKEELEAVRDALIPPLACAAAKLGDIDALRAIAEMGGNLSCGDYDGRTPLHIAASEGHLPLVEYLLTSGATVYARDRYGSTPLMNAIKFRHIQVINLLRETGAHLSSQDLENIGTILCSLTAKGDVDGLFAWYLAGADLKQTGYDGRNPLQVVKATGHKEVLDFLRQKQ
;
A
#
# COMPACT_ATOMS: atom_id res chain seq x y z
N LEU A 1 23.63 -11.23 6.83
CA LEU A 1 22.33 -11.26 6.13
C LEU A 1 21.68 -9.90 6.32
N THR A 2 21.67 -9.07 5.27
CA THR A 2 21.06 -7.73 5.29
C THR A 2 19.59 -7.90 4.97
N VAL A 3 18.71 -7.80 5.96
CA VAL A 3 17.25 -7.92 5.75
C VAL A 3 16.75 -6.62 5.14
N ASN A 4 16.15 -6.70 3.94
CA ASN A 4 15.48 -5.55 3.33
C ASN A 4 14.10 -5.34 4.00
N TRP A 5 14.11 -4.55 5.06
CA TRP A 5 12.93 -4.26 5.88
C TRP A 5 11.77 -3.60 5.14
N GLU A 6 12.00 -3.01 3.96
CA GLU A 6 10.96 -2.40 3.12
C GLU A 6 10.10 -3.45 2.42
N THR A 7 10.62 -4.67 2.23
CA THR A 7 9.89 -5.79 1.61
C THR A 7 9.16 -6.67 2.64
N VAL A 8 9.37 -6.42 3.93
CA VAL A 8 8.75 -7.20 5.01
C VAL A 8 7.34 -6.67 5.25
N TRP A 9 6.33 -7.42 4.80
CA TRP A 9 4.92 -7.14 5.08
C TRP A 9 4.64 -7.25 6.58
N ARG A 10 4.46 -6.10 7.25
CA ARG A 10 4.17 -6.06 8.70
C ARG A 10 2.67 -6.18 8.94
N ALA A 11 2.29 -7.00 9.93
CA ALA A 11 0.89 -7.22 10.26
C ALA A 11 0.21 -5.93 10.71
N ASN A 12 -0.76 -5.46 9.93
CA ASN A 12 -1.63 -4.32 10.23
C ASN A 12 -2.82 -4.70 11.13
N THR A 13 -2.70 -5.77 11.92
CA THR A 13 -3.83 -6.32 12.69
C THR A 13 -3.44 -6.91 14.04
N LYS A 14 -4.32 -6.73 15.04
CA LYS A 14 -4.23 -7.36 16.37
C LYS A 14 -4.82 -8.80 16.38
N LYS A 15 -5.27 -9.33 15.24
CA LYS A 15 -5.90 -10.67 15.15
C LYS A 15 -4.85 -11.78 15.34
N LYS A 16 -5.18 -12.80 16.14
CA LYS A 16 -4.33 -13.99 16.32
C LYS A 16 -4.12 -14.70 14.98
N PHE A 17 -2.90 -15.20 14.76
CA PHE A 17 -2.57 -16.06 13.63
C PHE A 17 -3.50 -17.29 13.61
N ARG A 18 -4.02 -17.62 12.42
CA ARG A 18 -4.89 -18.79 12.21
C ARG A 18 -4.40 -19.57 11.02
N VAL A 19 -4.17 -20.87 11.22
CA VAL A 19 -3.95 -21.82 10.13
C VAL A 19 -5.31 -22.26 9.60
N HIS A 20 -5.51 -22.14 8.29
CA HIS A 20 -6.71 -22.63 7.63
C HIS A 20 -6.43 -24.02 7.04
N THR A 21 -6.83 -25.07 7.75
CA THR A 21 -6.50 -26.46 7.40
C THR A 21 -7.47 -27.09 6.41
N ASN A 22 -8.67 -26.52 6.27
CA ASN A 22 -9.70 -27.04 5.38
C ASN A 22 -9.65 -26.35 4.01
N MET A 23 -8.83 -26.85 3.09
CA MET A 23 -8.72 -26.34 1.72
C MET A 23 -9.59 -27.16 0.77
N ASN A 24 -10.24 -26.53 -0.22
CA ASN A 24 -11.06 -27.25 -1.19
C ASN A 24 -10.15 -28.05 -2.15
N ARG A 25 -10.37 -29.36 -2.23
CA ARG A 25 -9.56 -30.29 -3.05
C ARG A 25 -10.08 -30.43 -4.49
N ASN A 26 -11.30 -29.99 -4.74
CA ASN A 26 -12.00 -30.08 -6.02
C ASN A 26 -11.67 -28.88 -6.92
N VAL A 27 -10.39 -28.53 -6.99
CA VAL A 27 -9.88 -27.45 -7.84
C VAL A 27 -8.87 -27.98 -8.85
N GLY A 28 -8.84 -27.37 -10.04
CA GLY A 28 -7.91 -27.75 -11.10
C GLY A 28 -7.25 -26.55 -11.78
N LEU A 29 -6.21 -26.81 -12.56
CA LEU A 29 -5.58 -25.83 -13.44
C LEU A 29 -5.65 -26.36 -14.88
N LEU A 30 -6.28 -25.58 -15.75
CA LEU A 30 -6.49 -25.91 -17.16
C LEU A 30 -5.74 -24.90 -18.02
N ARG A 31 -4.69 -25.37 -18.70
CA ARG A 31 -3.96 -24.57 -19.69
C ARG A 31 -4.57 -24.72 -21.07
N ILE A 32 -4.98 -23.61 -21.68
CA ILE A 32 -5.42 -23.61 -23.09
C ILE A 32 -4.18 -23.72 -23.98
N PHE A 33 -4.21 -24.60 -24.97
CA PHE A 33 -3.15 -24.76 -25.98
C PHE A 33 -3.76 -24.83 -27.39
N PRO A 34 -3.00 -24.60 -28.48
CA PRO A 34 -3.56 -24.61 -29.83
C PRO A 34 -4.08 -26.01 -30.15
N GLY A 35 -5.34 -26.12 -30.55
CA GLY A 35 -5.98 -27.40 -30.85
C GLY A 35 -6.73 -28.05 -29.68
N ILE A 36 -6.83 -27.41 -28.50
CA ILE A 36 -7.73 -27.90 -27.44
C ILE A 36 -9.19 -27.93 -27.95
N THR A 37 -9.90 -29.02 -27.63
CA THR A 37 -11.27 -29.27 -28.09
C THR A 37 -12.29 -29.00 -26.99
N ALA A 38 -13.52 -28.65 -27.36
CA ALA A 38 -14.62 -28.49 -26.42
C ALA A 38 -14.87 -29.78 -25.61
N ALA A 39 -14.66 -30.94 -26.20
CA ALA A 39 -14.78 -32.23 -25.50
C ALA A 39 -13.79 -32.37 -24.33
N VAL A 40 -12.54 -31.93 -24.51
CA VAL A 40 -11.52 -31.93 -23.44
C VAL A 40 -11.89 -30.95 -22.34
N VAL A 41 -12.29 -29.72 -22.70
CA VAL A 41 -12.71 -28.70 -21.71
C VAL A 41 -13.93 -29.17 -20.93
N LYS A 42 -14.92 -29.74 -21.62
CA LYS A 42 -16.12 -30.33 -21.00
C LYS A 42 -15.77 -31.44 -20.02
N ALA A 43 -14.87 -32.35 -20.40
CA ALA A 43 -14.44 -33.46 -19.56
C ALA A 43 -13.70 -32.96 -18.31
N PHE A 44 -12.85 -31.95 -18.46
CA PHE A 44 -12.13 -31.34 -17.34
C PHE A 44 -13.05 -30.63 -16.34
N LEU A 45 -14.17 -30.07 -16.81
CA LEU A 45 -15.16 -29.32 -16.02
C LEU A 45 -16.31 -30.18 -15.49
N GLN A 46 -16.17 -31.52 -15.51
CA GLN A 46 -17.15 -32.43 -14.90
C GLN A 46 -17.00 -32.49 -13.38
N PRO A 47 -18.07 -32.85 -12.64
CA PRO A 47 -17.97 -33.22 -11.24
C PRO A 47 -16.85 -34.26 -11.01
N PRO A 48 -16.09 -34.17 -9.89
CA PRO A 48 -16.35 -33.34 -8.71
C PRO A 48 -15.77 -31.91 -8.77
N ILE A 49 -15.24 -31.44 -9.89
CA ILE A 49 -14.60 -30.12 -9.99
C ILE A 49 -15.57 -28.98 -9.60
N GLU A 50 -15.15 -28.15 -8.65
CA GLU A 50 -15.90 -26.99 -8.14
C GLU A 50 -15.27 -25.66 -8.57
N GLY A 51 -14.00 -25.66 -8.99
CA GLY A 51 -13.40 -24.51 -9.63
C GLY A 51 -12.12 -24.81 -10.37
N ILE A 52 -11.77 -23.95 -11.33
CA ILE A 52 -10.51 -24.06 -12.06
C ILE A 52 -9.80 -22.71 -12.19
N VAL A 53 -8.47 -22.77 -12.30
CA VAL A 53 -7.67 -21.70 -12.90
C VAL A 53 -7.55 -22.00 -14.39
N LEU A 54 -8.03 -21.11 -15.23
CA LEU A 54 -7.92 -21.16 -16.68
C LEU A 54 -6.71 -20.34 -17.11
N GLU A 55 -5.67 -20.95 -17.68
CA GLU A 55 -4.53 -20.21 -18.22
C GLU A 55 -4.75 -19.89 -19.70
N ALA A 56 -5.07 -18.63 -19.99
CA ALA A 56 -5.32 -18.11 -21.32
C ALA A 56 -4.11 -17.33 -21.90
N TYR A 57 -4.12 -17.06 -23.20
CA TYR A 57 -2.99 -16.42 -23.88
C TYR A 57 -2.93 -14.91 -23.64
N GLY A 58 -1.73 -14.34 -23.67
CA GLY A 58 -1.51 -12.89 -23.71
C GLY A 58 -2.16 -12.17 -22.53
N SER A 59 -3.01 -11.18 -22.79
CA SER A 59 -3.75 -10.44 -21.75
C SER A 59 -4.96 -11.19 -21.16
N GLY A 60 -4.94 -12.53 -21.19
CA GLY A 60 -6.05 -13.38 -20.74
C GLY A 60 -7.13 -13.59 -21.80
N ASN A 61 -6.74 -13.64 -23.08
CA ASN A 61 -7.66 -13.77 -24.20
C ASN A 61 -8.01 -15.24 -24.44
N ALA A 62 -9.30 -15.55 -24.50
CA ALA A 62 -9.77 -16.78 -25.13
C ALA A 62 -9.98 -16.56 -26.64
N PRO A 63 -9.90 -17.63 -27.47
CA PRO A 63 -10.21 -17.53 -28.88
C PRO A 63 -11.69 -17.10 -29.04
N ASN A 64 -11.93 -15.86 -29.49
CA ASN A 64 -13.27 -15.32 -29.74
C ASN A 64 -13.96 -15.96 -30.95
N ASN A 65 -13.23 -16.77 -31.73
CA ASN A 65 -13.72 -17.55 -32.85
C ASN A 65 -14.03 -19.02 -32.48
N ARG A 66 -14.06 -19.36 -31.18
CA ARG A 66 -14.36 -20.70 -30.66
C ARG A 66 -15.56 -20.67 -29.71
N GLU A 67 -16.74 -20.43 -30.29
CA GLU A 67 -18.02 -20.44 -29.56
C GLU A 67 -18.26 -21.76 -28.81
N ASP A 68 -17.79 -22.88 -29.36
CA ASP A 68 -17.85 -24.20 -28.74
C ASP A 68 -17.12 -24.26 -27.38
N LEU A 69 -15.99 -23.57 -27.24
CA LEU A 69 -15.26 -23.50 -25.98
C LEU A 69 -15.94 -22.57 -24.98
N LEU A 70 -16.39 -21.40 -25.45
CA LEU A 70 -17.09 -20.41 -24.61
C LEU A 70 -18.38 -20.99 -24.02
N GLU A 71 -19.10 -21.79 -24.81
CA GLU A 71 -20.32 -22.46 -24.38
C GLU A 71 -20.05 -23.51 -23.28
N GLU A 72 -18.95 -24.27 -23.36
CA GLU A 72 -18.60 -25.22 -22.29
C GLU A 72 -18.17 -24.51 -20.99
N LEU A 73 -17.48 -23.37 -21.09
CA LEU A 73 -17.17 -22.52 -19.93
C LEU A 73 -18.44 -21.94 -19.31
N LYS A 74 -19.36 -21.43 -20.14
CA LYS A 74 -20.65 -20.89 -19.73
C LYS A 74 -21.48 -21.93 -18.97
N LYS A 75 -21.65 -23.13 -19.55
CA LYS A 75 -22.37 -24.24 -18.90
C LYS A 75 -21.74 -24.63 -17.55
N ALA A 76 -20.42 -24.59 -17.44
CA ALA A 76 -19.73 -24.87 -16.18
C ALA A 76 -20.00 -23.78 -15.13
N ALA A 77 -19.96 -22.51 -15.53
CA ALA A 77 -20.31 -21.38 -14.66
C ALA A 77 -21.79 -21.46 -14.19
N GLU A 78 -22.72 -21.85 -15.06
CA GLU A 78 -24.13 -22.10 -14.73
C GLU A 78 -24.30 -23.26 -13.72
N ARG A 79 -23.43 -24.28 -13.79
CA ARG A 79 -23.32 -25.34 -12.76
C ARG A 79 -22.60 -24.88 -11.49
N LYS A 80 -22.29 -23.59 -11.37
CA LYS A 80 -21.57 -22.96 -10.25
C LYS A 80 -20.11 -23.37 -10.11
N VAL A 81 -19.50 -23.94 -11.15
CA VAL A 81 -18.03 -24.11 -11.21
C VAL A 81 -17.39 -22.73 -11.31
N VAL A 82 -16.49 -22.40 -10.39
CA VAL A 82 -15.80 -21.09 -10.38
C VAL A 82 -14.59 -21.12 -11.31
N ILE A 83 -14.56 -20.26 -12.32
CA ILE A 83 -13.49 -20.23 -13.32
C ILE A 83 -12.72 -18.92 -13.17
N LEU A 84 -11.43 -19.02 -12.84
CA LEU A 84 -10.53 -17.88 -12.64
C LEU A 84 -9.49 -17.82 -13.76
N ASN A 85 -9.48 -16.75 -14.54
CA ASN A 85 -8.62 -16.60 -15.71
C ASN A 85 -7.26 -15.96 -15.36
N CYS A 86 -6.18 -16.69 -15.61
CA CYS A 86 -4.80 -16.22 -15.49
C CYS A 86 -4.13 -16.18 -16.87
N THR A 87 -3.12 -15.33 -17.01
CA THR A 87 -2.30 -15.31 -18.22
C THR A 87 -1.24 -16.42 -18.16
N GLN A 88 -0.94 -17.02 -19.32
CA GLN A 88 0.23 -17.89 -19.50
C GLN A 88 1.56 -17.12 -19.53
N CYS A 89 1.53 -15.79 -19.68
CA CYS A 89 2.73 -14.97 -19.75
C CYS A 89 3.42 -14.88 -18.39
N LEU A 90 4.75 -15.01 -18.37
CA LEU A 90 5.57 -14.86 -17.16
C LEU A 90 5.41 -13.47 -16.51
N ARG A 91 5.11 -12.45 -17.33
CA ARG A 91 4.79 -11.08 -16.91
C ARG A 91 3.57 -10.62 -17.68
N GLY A 92 2.60 -10.01 -16.99
CA GLY A 92 1.38 -9.52 -17.60
C GLY A 92 0.22 -9.49 -16.61
N SER A 93 -0.93 -8.97 -17.06
CA SER A 93 -2.16 -8.91 -16.26
C SER A 93 -3.34 -9.21 -17.17
N VAL A 94 -4.26 -10.04 -16.70
CA VAL A 94 -5.55 -10.30 -17.32
C VAL A 94 -6.46 -9.10 -17.09
N LYS A 95 -6.91 -8.46 -18.17
CA LYS A 95 -7.75 -7.27 -18.13
C LYS A 95 -9.02 -7.48 -18.96
N THR A 96 -10.15 -6.99 -18.46
CA THR A 96 -11.45 -7.02 -19.16
C THR A 96 -11.58 -5.95 -20.25
N VAL A 97 -10.58 -5.08 -20.41
CA VAL A 97 -10.62 -3.91 -21.31
C VAL A 97 -10.59 -4.29 -22.80
N TYR A 98 -10.15 -5.51 -23.13
CA TYR A 98 -10.14 -6.03 -24.51
C TYR A 98 -11.41 -6.85 -24.79
N ALA A 99 -11.89 -6.81 -26.05
CA ALA A 99 -13.11 -7.52 -26.47
C ALA A 99 -13.12 -9.01 -26.05
N THR A 100 -11.98 -9.69 -26.15
CA THR A 100 -11.77 -11.09 -25.75
C THR A 100 -11.85 -11.32 -24.23
N GLY A 101 -11.45 -10.34 -23.43
CA GLY A 101 -11.58 -10.39 -21.96
C GLY A 101 -13.03 -10.16 -21.51
N GLN A 102 -13.75 -9.27 -22.20
CA GLN A 102 -15.18 -9.06 -21.99
C GLN A 102 -15.98 -10.32 -22.32
N THR A 103 -15.69 -10.98 -23.46
CA THR A 103 -16.36 -12.25 -23.83
C THR A 103 -16.23 -13.34 -22.76
N LEU A 104 -15.07 -13.45 -22.11
CA LEU A 104 -14.88 -14.40 -21.01
C LEU A 104 -15.67 -14.00 -19.76
N ALA A 105 -15.71 -12.70 -19.43
CA ALA A 105 -16.51 -12.20 -18.33
C ALA A 105 -18.02 -12.45 -18.54
N ASP A 106 -18.50 -12.27 -19.78
CA ASP A 106 -19.90 -12.48 -20.16
C ASP A 106 -20.35 -13.93 -19.98
N VAL A 107 -19.43 -14.91 -20.14
CA VAL A 107 -19.70 -16.33 -19.88
C VAL A 107 -19.40 -16.77 -18.44
N GLY A 108 -19.17 -15.82 -17.52
CA GLY A 108 -19.04 -16.08 -16.10
C GLY A 108 -17.62 -16.34 -15.60
N VAL A 109 -16.59 -16.16 -16.44
CA VAL A 109 -15.18 -16.31 -16.05
C VAL A 109 -14.69 -15.05 -15.32
N ILE A 110 -13.99 -15.25 -14.21
CA ILE A 110 -13.48 -14.17 -13.35
C ILE A 110 -12.07 -13.77 -13.82
N PRO A 111 -11.76 -12.49 -14.03
CA PRO A 111 -10.41 -12.06 -14.35
C PRO A 111 -9.50 -12.22 -13.12
N GLY A 112 -8.38 -12.93 -13.28
CA GLY A 112 -7.39 -13.15 -12.22
C GLY A 112 -6.37 -12.02 -12.06
N GLY A 113 -6.46 -10.95 -12.85
CA GLY A 113 -5.52 -9.83 -12.79
C GLY A 113 -4.10 -10.26 -13.10
N ASP A 114 -3.15 -9.82 -12.27
CA ASP A 114 -1.72 -10.16 -12.31
C ASP A 114 -1.34 -11.33 -11.38
N MET A 115 -2.31 -12.12 -10.89
CA MET A 115 -2.01 -13.32 -10.10
C MET A 115 -1.19 -14.33 -10.91
N THR A 116 -0.21 -14.96 -10.26
CA THR A 116 0.38 -16.19 -10.79
C THR A 116 -0.64 -17.34 -10.74
N PRO A 117 -0.56 -18.33 -11.64
CA PRO A 117 -1.47 -19.48 -11.65
C PRO A 117 -1.47 -20.25 -10.31
N GLU A 118 -0.33 -20.34 -9.62
CA GLU A 118 -0.20 -21.00 -8.33
C GLU A 118 -0.91 -20.23 -7.22
N ALA A 119 -0.74 -18.90 -7.20
CA ALA A 119 -1.43 -18.03 -6.25
C ALA A 119 -2.95 -18.06 -6.48
N ALA A 120 -3.37 -18.02 -7.74
CA ALA A 120 -4.76 -18.15 -8.15
C ALA A 120 -5.37 -19.50 -7.71
N LEU A 121 -4.64 -20.61 -7.88
CA LEU A 121 -5.11 -21.95 -7.49
C LEU A 121 -5.24 -22.07 -5.96
N ALA A 122 -4.24 -21.58 -5.22
CA ALA A 122 -4.28 -21.55 -3.76
C ALA A 122 -5.44 -20.68 -3.23
N LYS A 123 -5.63 -19.49 -3.82
CA LYS A 123 -6.71 -18.57 -3.49
C LYS A 123 -8.08 -19.19 -3.80
N LEU A 124 -8.22 -19.83 -4.95
CA LEU A 124 -9.43 -20.54 -5.35
C LEU A 124 -9.79 -21.65 -4.35
N SER A 125 -8.83 -22.51 -4.02
CA SER A 125 -8.99 -23.58 -3.02
C SER A 125 -9.40 -23.02 -1.64
N TYR A 126 -8.75 -21.94 -1.20
CA TYR A 126 -9.06 -21.25 0.05
C TYR A 126 -10.48 -20.66 0.05
N THR A 127 -10.86 -19.94 -1.00
CA THR A 127 -12.16 -19.26 -1.09
C THR A 127 -13.31 -20.26 -1.20
N LEU A 128 -13.16 -21.31 -2.02
CA LEU A 128 -14.19 -22.32 -2.17
C LEU A 128 -14.45 -23.11 -0.87
N SER A 129 -13.45 -23.23 0.00
CA SER A 129 -13.60 -23.89 1.31
C SER A 129 -14.47 -23.13 2.33
N LYS A 130 -14.82 -21.87 2.05
CA LYS A 130 -15.66 -21.05 2.94
C LYS A 130 -17.12 -21.44 2.79
N SER A 131 -17.57 -22.43 3.57
CA SER A 131 -18.94 -22.97 3.52
C SER A 131 -20.04 -21.96 3.85
N LYS A 132 -19.71 -20.88 4.56
CA LYS A 132 -20.67 -19.82 4.93
C LYS A 132 -20.90 -18.78 3.83
N LEU A 133 -20.03 -18.74 2.81
CA LEU A 133 -20.15 -17.77 1.73
C LEU A 133 -21.03 -18.31 0.62
N SER A 134 -21.89 -17.45 0.07
CA SER A 134 -22.64 -17.70 -1.15
C SER A 134 -21.70 -17.83 -2.35
N TRP A 135 -22.23 -18.28 -3.49
CA TRP A 135 -21.44 -18.38 -4.71
C TRP A 135 -20.95 -16.99 -5.17
N GLU A 136 -21.82 -15.99 -5.13
CA GLU A 136 -21.52 -14.61 -5.48
C GLU A 136 -20.49 -13.99 -4.53
N GLU A 137 -20.60 -14.24 -3.22
CA GLU A 137 -19.61 -13.77 -2.23
C GLU A 137 -18.23 -14.39 -2.46
N LYS A 138 -18.18 -15.67 -2.85
CA LYS A 138 -16.93 -16.34 -3.24
C LYS A 138 -16.33 -15.70 -4.49
N ARG A 139 -17.15 -15.36 -5.49
CA ARG A 139 -16.67 -14.66 -6.70
C ARG A 139 -16.13 -13.27 -6.36
N GLN A 140 -16.83 -12.53 -5.50
CA GLN A 140 -16.39 -11.22 -5.03
C GLN A 140 -15.04 -11.32 -4.31
N MET A 141 -14.91 -12.27 -3.38
CA MET A 141 -13.67 -12.53 -2.64
C MET A 141 -12.49 -12.91 -3.53
N LEU A 142 -12.73 -13.53 -4.70
CA LEU A 142 -11.68 -13.85 -5.66
C LEU A 142 -11.15 -12.62 -6.42
N SER A 143 -11.97 -11.57 -6.53
CA SER A 143 -11.60 -10.29 -7.16
C SER A 143 -10.87 -9.33 -6.22
N GLU A 144 -10.77 -9.65 -4.92
CA GLU A 144 -10.12 -8.82 -3.89
C GLU A 144 -8.70 -9.28 -3.61
N ASN A 145 -7.76 -8.37 -3.34
CA ASN A 145 -6.42 -8.74 -2.88
C ASN A 145 -6.47 -9.19 -1.41
N LEU A 146 -6.25 -10.49 -1.16
CA LEU A 146 -6.34 -11.06 0.18
C LEU A 146 -5.02 -11.07 0.94
N ARG A 147 -3.89 -11.23 0.23
CA ARG A 147 -2.57 -11.59 0.79
C ARG A 147 -1.39 -10.98 0.02
N GLY A 148 -1.63 -9.98 -0.81
CA GLY A 148 -0.62 -9.40 -1.71
C GLY A 148 -0.46 -10.15 -3.02
N GLU A 149 -1.36 -11.09 -3.34
CA GLU A 149 -1.25 -11.96 -4.51
C GLU A 149 -1.67 -11.30 -5.81
N MET A 150 -2.39 -10.18 -5.74
CA MET A 150 -2.89 -9.47 -6.92
C MET A 150 -2.96 -7.97 -6.70
N THR A 151 -2.76 -7.21 -7.77
CA THR A 151 -3.08 -5.78 -7.84
C THR A 151 -4.54 -5.62 -8.23
N VAL A 152 -5.37 -5.15 -7.29
CA VAL A 152 -6.75 -4.76 -7.62
C VAL A 152 -6.71 -3.38 -8.27
N VAL A 153 -7.08 -3.29 -9.55
CA VAL A 153 -7.52 -2.00 -10.10
C VAL A 153 -8.88 -1.74 -9.47
N PRO A 154 -9.06 -0.71 -8.62
CA PRO A 154 -10.32 -0.50 -7.93
C PRO A 154 -11.43 -0.33 -8.97
N THR A 155 -12.38 -1.26 -9.01
CA THR A 155 -13.61 -1.20 -9.85
C THR A 155 -14.59 -0.12 -9.37
N GLY A 156 -14.08 0.90 -8.67
CA GLY A 156 -14.82 2.01 -8.09
C GLY A 156 -14.04 3.32 -8.10
N ALA A 157 -12.95 3.45 -8.85
CA ALA A 157 -12.45 4.78 -9.21
C ALA A 157 -13.53 5.44 -10.08
N LYS A 158 -14.44 6.21 -9.47
CA LYS A 158 -15.46 7.01 -10.17
C LYS A 158 -14.85 7.93 -11.24
N ILE A 159 -13.55 8.19 -11.15
CA ILE A 159 -12.74 8.96 -12.06
C ILE A 159 -11.37 8.29 -12.09
N SER A 160 -10.94 7.71 -13.22
CA SER A 160 -9.51 7.40 -13.39
C SER A 160 -8.77 8.73 -13.56
N LEU A 161 -7.53 8.89 -13.07
CA LEU A 161 -6.70 10.03 -13.50
C LEU A 161 -6.50 10.08 -15.03
N ARG A 162 -6.78 8.99 -15.77
CA ARG A 162 -6.87 9.01 -17.25
C ARG A 162 -8.01 9.89 -17.76
N ASP A 163 -9.09 9.98 -16.99
CA ASP A 163 -10.28 10.79 -17.27
C ASP A 163 -10.20 12.17 -16.60
N SER A 164 -9.12 12.45 -15.85
CA SER A 164 -8.89 13.76 -15.27
C SER A 164 -8.62 14.78 -16.37
N LYS A 165 -9.52 15.77 -16.49
CA LYS A 165 -9.39 16.89 -17.43
C LYS A 165 -8.05 17.61 -17.30
N PHE A 166 -7.53 17.73 -16.07
CA PHE A 166 -6.21 18.32 -15.81
C PHE A 166 -5.08 17.52 -16.45
N ILE A 167 -5.05 16.20 -16.23
CA ILE A 167 -4.05 15.30 -16.81
C ILE A 167 -4.16 15.26 -18.34
N GLN A 168 -5.39 15.30 -18.89
CA GLN A 168 -5.61 15.38 -20.33
C GLN A 168 -5.09 16.68 -20.95
N VAL A 169 -5.26 17.82 -20.26
CA VAL A 169 -4.68 19.10 -20.71
C VAL A 169 -3.15 19.02 -20.73
N ILE A 170 -2.53 18.48 -19.68
CA ILE A 170 -1.06 18.33 -19.63
C ILE A 170 -0.59 17.37 -20.74
N ALA A 171 -1.24 16.23 -20.89
CA ALA A 171 -0.91 15.25 -21.91
C ALA A 171 -0.99 15.85 -23.32
N LYS A 172 -2.06 16.60 -23.61
CA LYS A 172 -2.22 17.30 -24.89
C LYS A 172 -1.15 18.36 -25.11
N SER A 173 -0.86 19.18 -24.09
CA SER A 173 0.17 20.24 -24.18
C SER A 173 1.58 19.68 -24.37
N LEU A 174 1.87 18.53 -23.77
CA LEU A 174 3.15 17.82 -23.91
C LEU A 174 3.19 16.89 -25.13
N SER A 175 2.13 16.86 -25.95
CA SER A 175 2.02 15.96 -27.11
C SER A 175 2.23 14.48 -26.76
N ILE A 176 1.82 14.07 -25.56
CA ILE A 176 1.93 12.69 -25.09
C ILE A 176 1.04 11.80 -25.94
N SER A 177 1.64 10.79 -26.56
CA SER A 177 0.95 9.88 -27.48
C SER A 177 0.92 8.44 -26.96
N SER A 178 1.72 8.14 -25.95
CA SER A 178 1.79 6.81 -25.34
C SER A 178 1.20 6.78 -23.93
N LYS A 179 0.74 5.59 -23.53
CA LYS A 179 0.21 5.33 -22.20
C LYS A 179 1.32 5.43 -21.15
N GLU A 180 2.52 4.98 -21.49
CA GLU A 180 3.69 4.93 -20.63
C GLU A 180 4.15 6.35 -20.27
N GLU A 181 4.19 7.27 -21.25
CA GLU A 181 4.47 8.69 -21.00
C GLU A 181 3.40 9.34 -20.11
N LEU A 182 2.13 8.98 -20.31
CA LEU A 182 1.04 9.49 -19.47
C LEU A 182 1.15 9.00 -18.03
N GLU A 183 1.52 7.74 -17.83
CA GLU A 183 1.77 7.15 -16.51
C GLU A 183 3.00 7.79 -15.85
N ALA A 184 4.08 8.01 -16.59
CA ALA A 184 5.26 8.71 -16.08
C ALA A 184 4.96 10.15 -15.64
N VAL A 185 4.16 10.90 -16.41
CA VAL A 185 3.73 12.26 -16.03
C VAL A 185 2.86 12.23 -14.77
N ARG A 186 1.97 11.25 -14.63
CA ARG A 186 1.17 11.09 -13.42
C ARG A 186 2.05 10.81 -12.21
N ASP A 187 2.98 9.87 -12.32
CA ASP A 187 3.87 9.48 -11.23
C ASP A 187 4.80 10.63 -10.83
N ALA A 188 5.16 11.51 -11.76
CA ALA A 188 5.92 12.73 -11.48
C ALA A 188 5.11 13.84 -10.79
N LEU A 189 3.79 13.91 -11.02
CA LEU A 189 2.92 14.98 -10.50
C LEU A 189 2.21 14.61 -9.20
N ILE A 190 1.88 13.34 -8.98
CA ILE A 190 1.12 12.90 -7.79
C ILE A 190 1.86 13.23 -6.49
N PRO A 191 3.14 12.87 -6.31
CA PRO A 191 3.83 13.12 -5.04
C PRO A 191 3.88 14.61 -4.64
N PRO A 192 4.26 15.56 -5.52
CA PRO A 192 4.25 16.98 -5.15
C PRO A 192 2.83 17.53 -4.91
N LEU A 193 1.82 17.08 -5.67
CA LEU A 193 0.42 17.49 -5.42
C LEU A 193 -0.10 16.97 -4.08
N ALA A 194 0.19 15.71 -3.74
CA ALA A 194 -0.17 15.13 -2.46
C ALA A 194 0.56 15.83 -1.30
N CYS A 195 1.84 16.17 -1.47
CA CYS A 195 2.57 16.96 -0.48
C CYS A 195 1.98 18.37 -0.31
N ALA A 196 1.56 19.02 -1.40
CA ALA A 196 0.90 20.33 -1.33
C ALA A 196 -0.45 20.26 -0.61
N ALA A 197 -1.29 19.26 -0.92
CA ALA A 197 -2.54 19.02 -0.21
C ALA A 197 -2.30 18.71 1.28
N ALA A 198 -1.27 17.91 1.58
CA ALA A 198 -0.90 17.60 2.96
C ALA A 198 -0.45 18.84 3.73
N LYS A 199 0.25 19.77 3.08
CA LYS A 199 0.65 21.04 3.70
C LYS A 199 -0.56 21.86 4.14
N LEU A 200 -1.61 21.86 3.33
CA LEU A 200 -2.88 22.55 3.61
C LEU A 200 -3.76 21.81 4.62
N GLY A 201 -3.42 20.56 4.98
CA GLY A 201 -4.27 19.71 5.81
C GLY A 201 -5.51 19.19 5.09
N ASP A 202 -5.53 19.25 3.76
CA ASP A 202 -6.70 18.94 2.93
C ASP A 202 -6.84 17.43 2.70
N ILE A 203 -7.56 16.78 3.62
CA ILE A 203 -7.84 15.34 3.56
C ILE A 203 -8.72 15.00 2.36
N ASP A 204 -9.65 15.86 1.97
CA ASP A 204 -10.58 15.60 0.87
C ASP A 204 -9.84 15.64 -0.48
N ALA A 205 -8.91 16.58 -0.66
CA ALA A 205 -8.02 16.57 -1.81
C ALA A 205 -7.14 15.30 -1.87
N LEU A 206 -6.62 14.85 -0.73
CA LEU A 206 -5.83 13.61 -0.67
C LEU A 206 -6.68 12.36 -0.96
N ARG A 207 -7.93 12.31 -0.48
CA ARG A 207 -8.88 11.26 -0.87
C ARG A 207 -9.15 11.29 -2.36
N ALA A 208 -9.41 12.46 -2.93
CA ALA A 208 -9.62 12.59 -4.38
C ALA A 208 -8.39 12.09 -5.17
N ILE A 209 -7.18 12.46 -4.74
CA ILE A 209 -5.93 11.96 -5.36
C ILE A 209 -5.86 10.42 -5.28
N ALA A 210 -6.16 9.83 -4.12
CA ALA A 210 -6.16 8.38 -3.94
C ALA A 210 -7.25 7.68 -4.76
N GLU A 211 -8.46 8.23 -4.81
CA GLU A 211 -9.59 7.72 -5.60
C GLU A 211 -9.29 7.72 -7.10
N MET A 212 -8.52 8.69 -7.58
CA MET A 212 -8.08 8.73 -8.98
C MET A 212 -6.87 7.80 -9.26
N GLY A 213 -6.41 7.06 -8.25
CA GLY A 213 -5.33 6.06 -8.34
C GLY A 213 -3.95 6.59 -8.01
N GLY A 214 -3.84 7.70 -7.26
CA GLY A 214 -2.56 8.22 -6.78
C GLY A 214 -2.05 7.48 -5.54
N ASN A 215 -0.75 7.18 -5.50
CA ASN A 215 -0.10 6.59 -4.34
C ASN A 215 0.35 7.67 -3.34
N LEU A 216 -0.31 7.74 -2.19
CA LEU A 216 -0.02 8.71 -1.12
C LEU A 216 1.23 8.38 -0.29
N SER A 217 1.93 7.28 -0.59
CA SER A 217 3.18 6.90 0.07
C SER A 217 4.42 7.31 -0.71
N CYS A 218 4.27 7.81 -1.94
CA CYS A 218 5.40 8.27 -2.74
C CYS A 218 5.96 9.60 -2.22
N GLY A 219 7.29 9.74 -2.29
CA GLY A 219 7.98 10.98 -1.96
C GLY A 219 8.00 11.96 -3.13
N ASP A 220 7.97 13.25 -2.83
CA ASP A 220 8.27 14.33 -3.78
C ASP A 220 9.74 14.29 -4.24
N TYR A 221 10.18 15.30 -5.00
CA TYR A 221 11.57 15.39 -5.48
C TYR A 221 12.62 15.48 -4.36
N ASP A 222 12.21 15.81 -3.13
CA ASP A 222 13.07 15.78 -1.95
C ASP A 222 12.91 14.48 -1.15
N GLY A 223 12.20 13.48 -1.66
CA GLY A 223 11.88 12.24 -0.96
C GLY A 223 10.85 12.41 0.17
N ARG A 224 10.24 13.59 0.32
CA ARG A 224 9.25 13.84 1.36
C ARG A 224 7.92 13.26 0.94
N THR A 225 7.36 12.42 1.79
CA THR A 225 5.99 11.90 1.60
C THR A 225 4.96 12.88 2.17
N PRO A 226 3.67 12.76 1.81
CA PRO A 226 2.59 13.49 2.48
C PRO A 226 2.63 13.39 4.00
N LEU A 227 3.05 12.25 4.56
CA LEU A 227 3.19 12.06 5.99
C LEU A 227 4.32 12.91 6.61
N HIS A 228 5.43 13.13 5.89
CA HIS A 228 6.46 14.06 6.34
C HIS A 228 5.92 15.49 6.48
N ILE A 229 5.12 15.92 5.51
CA ILE A 229 4.55 17.27 5.46
C ILE A 229 3.47 17.43 6.52
N ALA A 230 2.53 16.49 6.62
CA ALA A 230 1.50 16.50 7.65
C ALA A 230 2.12 16.50 9.06
N ALA A 231 3.21 15.76 9.25
CA ALA A 231 3.94 15.72 10.51
C ALA A 231 4.69 17.03 10.82
N SER A 232 5.26 17.71 9.81
CA SER A 232 5.90 19.03 10.01
C SER A 232 4.91 20.15 10.28
N GLU A 233 3.70 20.08 9.71
CA GLU A 233 2.67 21.10 9.87
C GLU A 233 1.77 20.83 11.10
N GLY A 234 1.83 19.63 11.67
CA GLY A 234 1.09 19.28 12.90
C GLY A 234 -0.36 18.87 12.67
N HIS A 235 -0.73 18.53 11.42
CA HIS A 235 -2.10 18.16 11.04
C HIS A 235 -2.46 16.76 11.55
N LEU A 236 -2.78 16.64 12.84
CA LEU A 236 -3.07 15.35 13.50
C LEU A 236 -4.13 14.50 12.78
N PRO A 237 -5.31 15.03 12.38
CA PRO A 237 -6.32 14.22 11.69
C PRO A 237 -5.82 13.69 10.34
N LEU A 238 -4.98 14.48 9.67
CA LEU A 238 -4.39 14.07 8.41
C LEU A 238 -3.30 13.00 8.61
N VAL A 239 -2.48 13.12 9.65
CA VAL A 239 -1.50 12.09 10.04
C VAL A 239 -2.23 10.76 10.28
N GLU A 240 -3.32 10.76 11.04
CA GLU A 240 -4.14 9.57 11.28
C GLU A 240 -4.70 8.98 9.98
N TYR A 241 -5.25 9.83 9.09
CA TYR A 241 -5.74 9.41 7.78
C TYR A 241 -4.64 8.75 6.92
N LEU A 242 -3.44 9.35 6.86
CA LEU A 242 -2.33 8.81 6.08
C LEU A 242 -1.82 7.48 6.65
N LEU A 243 -1.73 7.35 7.97
CA LEU A 243 -1.31 6.11 8.65
C LEU A 243 -2.31 4.97 8.41
N THR A 244 -3.61 5.26 8.54
CA THR A 244 -4.69 4.30 8.25
C THR A 244 -4.75 3.93 6.77
N SER A 245 -4.29 4.82 5.88
CA SER A 245 -4.14 4.58 4.45
C SER A 245 -2.83 3.85 4.07
N GLY A 246 -2.04 3.41 5.06
CA GLY A 246 -0.86 2.58 4.84
C GLY A 246 0.46 3.34 4.63
N ALA A 247 0.50 4.65 4.92
CA ALA A 247 1.75 5.40 4.86
C ALA A 247 2.79 4.87 5.88
N THR A 248 4.04 4.73 5.44
CA THR A 248 5.13 4.27 6.31
C THR A 248 5.68 5.40 7.19
N VAL A 249 5.83 5.11 8.49
CA VAL A 249 6.49 6.03 9.44
C VAL A 249 8.02 6.06 9.32
N TYR A 250 8.60 5.19 8.49
CA TYR A 250 10.04 5.02 8.34
C TYR A 250 10.61 5.59 7.04
N ALA A 251 9.76 6.18 6.18
CA ALA A 251 10.26 6.85 4.98
C ALA A 251 11.28 7.92 5.39
N ARG A 252 12.32 8.07 4.57
CA ARG A 252 13.36 9.09 4.75
C ARG A 252 13.37 10.03 3.57
N ASP A 253 13.37 11.32 3.87
CA ASP A 253 13.62 12.35 2.86
C ASP A 253 15.11 12.38 2.45
N ARG A 254 15.44 13.26 1.51
CA ARG A 254 16.82 13.44 0.99
C ARG A 254 17.85 13.83 2.06
N TYR A 255 17.41 14.31 3.22
CA TYR A 255 18.27 14.68 4.35
C TYR A 255 18.31 13.55 5.40
N GLY A 256 17.68 12.42 5.12
CA GLY A 256 17.55 11.31 6.06
C GLY A 256 16.49 11.53 7.14
N SER A 257 15.71 12.62 7.09
CA SER A 257 14.68 12.92 8.08
C SER A 257 13.48 11.99 7.91
N THR A 258 12.92 11.51 9.02
CA THR A 258 11.67 10.74 9.06
C THR A 258 10.48 11.66 9.40
N PRO A 259 9.22 11.20 9.22
CA PRO A 259 8.06 11.96 9.69
C PRO A 259 8.12 12.27 11.20
N LEU A 260 8.64 11.34 12.01
CA LEU A 260 8.86 11.55 13.44
C LEU A 260 9.87 12.68 13.69
N MET A 261 10.97 12.70 12.96
CA MET A 261 11.97 13.78 13.07
C MET A 261 11.40 15.15 12.68
N ASN A 262 10.55 15.20 11.66
CA ASN A 262 9.84 16.43 11.30
C ASN A 262 8.89 16.89 12.43
N ALA A 263 8.09 15.97 13.01
CA ALA A 263 7.21 16.30 14.13
C ALA A 263 7.98 16.82 15.36
N ILE A 264 9.15 16.24 15.67
CA ILE A 264 10.04 16.69 16.75
C ILE A 264 10.57 18.10 16.46
N LYS A 265 11.11 18.33 15.26
CA LYS A 265 11.70 19.61 14.85
C LYS A 265 10.72 20.77 14.98
N PHE A 266 9.43 20.52 14.71
CA PHE A 266 8.36 21.51 14.79
C PHE A 266 7.49 21.39 16.06
N ARG A 267 7.84 20.50 16.99
CA ARG A 267 7.25 20.37 18.35
C ARG A 267 5.77 19.94 18.36
N HIS A 268 5.34 19.16 17.38
CA HIS A 268 3.96 18.70 17.29
C HIS A 268 3.71 17.50 18.22
N ILE A 269 3.56 17.77 19.51
CA ILE A 269 3.46 16.78 20.60
C ILE A 269 2.45 15.67 20.33
N GLN A 270 1.24 16.01 19.88
CA GLN A 270 0.20 15.02 19.61
C GLN A 270 0.57 14.10 18.43
N VAL A 271 1.20 14.65 17.40
CA VAL A 271 1.70 13.89 16.25
C VAL A 271 2.85 12.97 16.66
N ILE A 272 3.77 13.44 17.51
CA ILE A 272 4.88 12.62 18.04
C ILE A 272 4.32 11.38 18.75
N ASN A 273 3.34 11.56 19.64
CA ASN A 273 2.72 10.44 20.35
C ASN A 273 2.06 9.45 19.38
N LEU A 274 1.25 9.93 18.42
CA LEU A 274 0.60 9.07 17.44
C LEU A 274 1.61 8.28 16.58
N LEU A 275 2.69 8.93 16.13
CA LEU A 275 3.74 8.27 15.36
C LEU A 275 4.48 7.22 16.21
N ARG A 276 4.75 7.49 17.49
CA ARG A 276 5.34 6.51 18.42
C ARG A 276 4.42 5.32 18.66
N GLU A 277 3.12 5.54 18.84
CA GLU A 277 2.12 4.49 19.01
C GLU A 277 1.99 3.57 17.77
N THR A 278 2.24 4.13 16.58
CA THR A 278 2.29 3.38 15.32
C THR A 278 3.68 2.77 15.02
N GLY A 279 4.60 2.84 15.98
CA GLY A 279 5.88 2.13 15.97
C GLY A 279 7.07 2.96 15.45
N ALA A 280 6.89 4.24 15.12
CA ALA A 280 8.01 5.11 14.78
C ALA A 280 9.01 5.17 15.94
N HIS A 281 10.30 5.19 15.63
CA HIS A 281 11.36 5.29 16.64
C HIS A 281 12.58 6.00 16.08
N LEU A 282 13.39 6.57 16.98
CA LEU A 282 14.66 7.18 16.65
C LEU A 282 15.65 6.08 16.25
N SER A 283 16.28 6.24 15.09
CA SER A 283 17.37 5.38 14.63
C SER A 283 18.71 5.81 15.24
N SER A 284 19.74 4.96 15.12
CA SER A 284 21.10 5.32 15.54
C SER A 284 21.61 6.60 14.86
N GLN A 285 21.24 6.84 13.60
CA GLN A 285 21.59 8.04 12.87
C GLN A 285 20.90 9.30 13.42
N ASP A 286 19.63 9.19 13.83
CA ASP A 286 18.90 10.31 14.44
C ASP A 286 19.49 10.71 15.81
N LEU A 287 20.12 9.74 16.49
CA LEU A 287 20.71 9.89 17.81
C LEU A 287 22.16 10.39 17.80
N GLU A 288 22.86 10.38 16.66
CA GLU A 288 24.30 10.66 16.58
C GLU A 288 24.70 12.01 17.22
N ASN A 289 23.83 13.03 17.12
CA ASN A 289 24.07 14.37 17.65
C ASN A 289 23.08 14.80 18.74
N ILE A 290 22.30 13.87 19.29
CA ILE A 290 21.18 14.23 20.16
C ILE A 290 21.63 14.88 21.47
N GLY A 291 22.72 14.43 22.09
CA GLY A 291 23.26 15.06 23.31
C GLY A 291 23.58 16.55 23.11
N THR A 292 24.16 16.89 21.96
CA THR A 292 24.45 18.29 21.59
C THR A 292 23.16 19.09 21.37
N ILE A 293 22.15 18.49 20.71
CA ILE A 293 20.84 19.11 20.50
C ILE A 293 20.16 19.38 21.85
N LEU A 294 20.12 18.39 22.75
CA LEU A 294 19.50 18.51 24.07
C LEU A 294 20.22 19.57 24.94
N CYS A 295 21.55 19.62 24.91
CA CYS A 295 22.32 20.66 25.59
C CYS A 295 22.02 22.06 25.03
N SER A 296 21.89 22.20 23.71
CA SER A 296 21.54 23.47 23.06
C SER A 296 20.13 23.93 23.44
N LEU A 297 19.13 23.04 23.43
CA LEU A 297 17.76 23.33 23.88
C LEU A 297 17.76 23.75 25.35
N THR A 298 18.53 23.05 26.19
CA THR A 298 18.68 23.37 27.61
C THR A 298 19.29 24.74 27.84
N ALA A 299 20.34 25.10 27.10
CA ALA A 299 20.97 26.41 27.20
C ALA A 299 20.03 27.55 26.80
N LYS A 300 19.10 27.29 25.86
CA LYS A 300 18.07 28.22 25.42
C LYS A 300 16.84 28.30 26.32
N GLY A 301 16.73 27.43 27.33
CA GLY A 301 15.55 27.37 28.21
C GLY A 301 14.34 26.67 27.58
N ASP A 302 14.57 25.86 26.54
CA ASP A 302 13.51 25.34 25.67
C ASP A 302 12.93 24.00 26.17
N VAL A 303 11.98 24.10 27.10
CA VAL A 303 11.30 22.94 27.70
C VAL A 303 10.49 22.15 26.67
N ASP A 304 9.76 22.81 25.78
CA ASP A 304 8.92 22.14 24.78
C ASP A 304 9.73 21.28 23.82
N GLY A 305 10.93 21.76 23.45
CA GLY A 305 11.85 21.01 22.59
C GLY A 305 12.39 19.78 23.30
N LEU A 306 12.82 19.93 24.56
CA LEU A 306 13.25 18.81 25.38
C LEU A 306 12.12 17.79 25.57
N PHE A 307 10.89 18.26 25.75
CA PHE A 307 9.73 17.41 25.88
C PHE A 307 9.40 16.65 24.59
N ALA A 308 9.47 17.29 23.43
CA ALA A 308 9.30 16.64 22.13
C ALA A 308 10.31 15.49 21.93
N TRP A 309 11.59 15.73 22.23
CA TRP A 309 12.62 14.70 22.16
C TRP A 309 12.39 13.58 23.17
N TYR A 310 12.02 13.91 24.41
CA TYR A 310 11.68 12.92 25.43
C TYR A 310 10.54 12.00 24.99
N LEU A 311 9.44 12.55 24.45
CA LEU A 311 8.32 11.76 23.94
C LEU A 311 8.71 10.87 22.76
N ALA A 312 9.65 11.31 21.93
CA ALA A 312 10.19 10.50 20.85
C ALA A 312 11.07 9.32 21.34
N GLY A 313 11.36 9.25 22.64
CA GLY A 313 12.18 8.20 23.27
C GLY A 313 13.65 8.55 23.40
N ALA A 314 14.01 9.83 23.34
CA ALA A 314 15.39 10.29 23.58
C ALA A 314 15.80 10.12 25.05
N ASP A 315 17.03 9.68 25.29
CA ASP A 315 17.63 9.74 26.62
C ASP A 315 18.16 11.15 26.91
N LEU A 316 17.51 11.84 27.83
CA LEU A 316 17.87 13.21 28.25
C LEU A 316 19.21 13.29 29.00
N LYS A 317 19.87 12.16 29.28
CA LYS A 317 21.18 12.10 29.95
C LYS A 317 22.35 12.08 28.97
N GLN A 318 22.09 11.94 27.67
CA GLN A 318 23.15 11.88 26.68
C GLN A 318 23.99 13.15 26.66
N THR A 319 25.31 12.95 26.59
CA THR A 319 26.29 14.03 26.60
C THR A 319 26.48 14.61 25.20
N GLY A 320 26.64 15.92 25.11
CA GLY A 320 27.09 16.59 23.89
C GLY A 320 28.56 16.32 23.59
N TYR A 321 29.05 16.92 22.50
CA TYR A 321 30.43 16.77 22.04
C TYR A 321 31.49 17.25 23.05
N ASP A 322 31.11 18.15 23.98
CA ASP A 322 31.96 18.68 25.04
C ASP A 322 31.92 17.84 26.34
N GLY A 323 31.27 16.68 26.30
CA GLY A 323 31.10 15.77 27.43
C GLY A 323 30.08 16.22 28.48
N ARG A 324 29.40 17.36 28.28
CA ARG A 324 28.37 17.83 29.21
C ARG A 324 27.02 17.24 28.87
N ASN A 325 26.20 16.96 29.88
CA ASN A 325 24.80 16.59 29.71
C ASN A 325 23.87 17.78 29.99
N PRO A 326 22.58 17.70 29.59
CA PRO A 326 21.57 18.75 29.85
C PRO A 326 21.53 19.24 31.31
N LEU A 327 21.61 18.33 32.28
CA LEU A 327 21.55 18.70 33.71
C LEU A 327 22.76 19.53 34.16
N GLN A 328 23.94 19.31 33.58
CA GLN A 328 25.12 20.14 33.86
C GLN A 328 25.00 21.50 33.17
N VAL A 329 24.47 21.55 31.95
CA VAL A 329 24.25 22.79 31.21
C VAL A 329 23.24 23.69 31.91
N VAL A 330 22.11 23.14 32.39
CA VAL A 330 21.06 23.94 33.05
C VAL A 330 21.53 24.59 34.36
N LYS A 331 22.46 23.95 35.09
CA LYS A 331 23.06 24.53 36.30
C LYS A 331 23.91 25.76 35.98
N ALA A 332 24.54 25.79 34.82
CA ALA A 332 25.34 26.92 34.37
C ALA A 332 24.48 28.05 33.79
N THR A 333 23.35 27.73 33.14
CA THR A 333 22.47 28.72 32.51
C THR A 333 21.38 29.27 33.44
N GLY A 334 21.00 28.54 34.50
CA GLY A 334 20.06 29.01 35.52
C GLY A 334 18.57 28.91 35.15
N HIS A 335 18.21 28.21 34.08
CA HIS A 335 16.82 28.03 33.65
C HIS A 335 16.07 27.07 34.58
N LYS A 336 15.34 27.62 35.57
CA LYS A 336 14.64 26.84 36.60
C LYS A 336 13.61 25.85 36.03
N GLU A 337 12.82 26.27 35.06
CA GLU A 337 11.78 25.42 34.45
C GLU A 337 12.37 24.20 33.74
N VAL A 338 13.49 24.37 33.02
CA VAL A 338 14.22 23.25 32.41
C VAL A 338 14.81 22.34 33.48
N LEU A 339 15.35 22.89 34.57
CA LEU A 339 15.91 22.08 35.67
C LEU A 339 14.83 21.22 36.32
N ASP A 340 13.65 21.78 36.56
CA ASP A 340 12.52 21.05 37.14
C ASP A 340 11.99 19.99 36.17
N PHE A 341 11.87 20.31 34.89
CA PHE A 341 11.52 19.35 33.84
C PHE A 341 12.49 18.17 33.78
N LEU A 342 13.81 18.44 33.72
CA LEU A 342 14.84 17.40 33.65
C LEU A 342 14.86 16.51 34.91
N ARG A 343 14.53 17.06 36.09
CA ARG A 343 14.40 16.29 37.34
C ARG A 343 13.15 15.42 37.38
N GLN A 344 12.05 15.87 36.79
CA GLN A 344 10.80 15.08 36.74
C GLN A 344 10.87 13.91 35.76
N LYS A 345 11.73 13.98 34.74
CA LYS A 345 11.86 12.97 33.67
C LYS A 345 13.12 12.09 33.83
N GLN A 346 13.68 12.01 35.03
CA GLN A 346 14.95 11.36 35.36
C GLN A 346 14.86 9.87 35.64
#